data_AF-A0A955AJA6-F1
#
_entry.id   AF-A0A955AJA6-F1
#
_cell.length_a   1.000
_cell.length_b   1.000
_cell.length_c   1.000
_cell.angle_alpha   90.00
_cell.angle_beta   90.00
_cell.angle_gamma   90.00
#
_symmetry.space_group_name_H-M   'P 1'
#
loop_
_entity.id
_entity.type
_entity.pdbx_description
1 polymer ?
#
loop_
_entity_poly.entity_id
_entity_poly.type
_entity_poly.pdbx_seq_one_letter_code
_entity_poly.pdbx_strand_id
1 'polypeptide(L)'
;MDCRKLLVICFAVFLGSNCQLIRGQGVAGGLEVAEFSGKLAAMVGNQIKVTTEDKKDCLVNIGSDTTTQFQGTADKSFLMPGLLVRFDGKFDMQGVPQAPIEAIEIFTPIMSRRLSPQVILNQTPGIYTAEQVAAAKEGDRGGKNNTRQAPNRNTPPPTKTNTPAQPNNNANVRTNDRNASRTRNSGPEKNNQTPAASGVQDFRIVGQVGAVQDNKLQVVAGNRPLIVMLSEKAKITVSTTDTQFVGVGDAVSVSGLRDAAQPQYVEAQSITITAAKPLGASEAKDASRNSKARGTADKDKHDKETTTSDKSPREKREAKK
;
A
#
# COMPACT_ATOMS: atom_id res chain seq x y z
N MET A 1 25.48 16.85 -33.77
CA MET A 1 25.50 15.93 -32.60
C MET A 1 24.96 16.75 -31.45
N ASP A 2 23.64 16.86 -31.38
CA ASP A 2 23.01 17.98 -30.67
C ASP A 2 22.40 17.51 -29.35
N CYS A 3 23.06 17.93 -28.27
CA CYS A 3 22.59 17.90 -26.90
C CYS A 3 21.29 18.71 -26.75
N ARG A 4 20.15 18.06 -26.99
CA ARG A 4 18.85 18.59 -26.58
C ARG A 4 18.73 18.44 -25.07
N LYS A 5 18.99 19.55 -24.36
CA LYS A 5 18.63 19.78 -22.98
C LYS A 5 17.12 19.53 -22.82
N LEU A 6 16.78 18.37 -22.29
CA LEU A 6 15.42 18.05 -21.87
C LEU A 6 15.15 18.87 -20.60
N LEU A 7 14.56 20.04 -20.80
CA LEU A 7 14.01 20.88 -19.75
C LEU A 7 12.90 20.08 -19.06
N VAL A 8 13.23 19.43 -17.95
CA VAL A 8 12.26 18.81 -17.04
C VAL A 8 11.52 19.96 -16.38
N ILE A 9 10.42 20.38 -17.02
CA ILE A 9 9.41 21.21 -16.40
C ILE A 9 8.79 20.32 -15.32
N CYS A 10 9.32 20.41 -14.09
CA CYS A 10 8.56 20.07 -12.91
C CYS A 10 7.29 20.92 -12.96
N PHE A 11 6.21 20.32 -13.45
CA PHE A 11 4.85 20.81 -13.29
C PHE A 11 4.53 20.73 -11.79
N ALA A 12 5.14 21.61 -11.00
CA ALA A 12 4.61 22.01 -9.71
C ALA A 12 3.38 22.84 -10.05
N VAL A 13 2.27 22.15 -10.31
CA VAL A 13 0.94 22.74 -10.24
C VAL A 13 0.69 22.96 -8.75
N PHE A 14 1.36 23.97 -8.21
CA PHE A 14 0.90 24.70 -7.06
C PHE A 14 -0.25 25.55 -7.60
N LEU A 15 -1.39 24.90 -7.85
CA LEU A 15 -2.67 25.60 -7.88
C LEU A 15 -2.75 26.30 -6.54
N GLY A 16 -2.68 27.63 -6.57
CA GLY A 16 -2.78 28.46 -5.40
C GLY A 16 -3.96 27.99 -4.57
N SER A 17 -3.68 27.47 -3.39
CA SER A 17 -4.68 27.24 -2.36
C SER A 17 -5.26 28.60 -2.02
N ASN A 18 -6.35 28.95 -2.72
CA ASN A 18 -7.41 29.72 -2.10
C ASN A 18 -7.80 28.92 -0.86
N CYS A 19 -7.19 29.25 0.27
CA CYS A 19 -7.65 28.82 1.59
C CYS A 19 -8.99 29.55 1.82
N GLN A 20 -10.03 29.15 1.08
CA GLN A 20 -11.38 29.51 1.41
C GLN A 20 -11.62 28.86 2.76
N LEU A 21 -11.73 29.72 3.76
CA LEU A 21 -12.24 29.39 5.08
C LEU A 21 -13.69 28.91 4.88
N ILE A 22 -13.86 27.62 4.57
CA ILE A 22 -15.17 26.98 4.53
C ILE A 22 -15.68 27.08 5.97
N ARG A 23 -16.60 28.02 6.23
CA ARG A 23 -17.33 28.10 7.49
C ARG A 23 -18.13 26.82 7.59
N GLY A 24 -17.64 25.86 8.38
CA GLY A 24 -18.27 24.57 8.58
C GLY A 24 -19.72 24.73 9.03
N GLN A 25 -20.63 24.00 8.39
CA GLN A 25 -21.93 23.69 8.97
C GLN A 25 -21.65 23.00 10.31
N GLY A 26 -21.88 23.71 11.42
CA GLY A 26 -21.69 23.16 12.75
C GLY A 26 -22.50 21.87 12.92
N VAL A 27 -21.81 20.78 13.24
CA VAL A 27 -22.45 19.54 13.65
C VAL A 27 -23.01 19.78 15.05
N ALA A 28 -24.29 19.47 15.26
CA ALA A 28 -24.95 19.66 16.55
C ALA A 28 -24.19 18.85 17.64
N GLY A 29 -23.48 19.56 18.52
CA GLY A 29 -22.61 18.94 19.53
C GLY A 29 -21.38 19.75 19.96
N GLY A 30 -21.15 20.94 19.39
CA GLY A 30 -19.97 21.75 19.73
C GLY A 30 -18.65 21.27 19.09
N LEU A 31 -18.73 20.20 18.28
CA LEU A 31 -17.64 19.74 17.45
C LEU A 31 -17.67 20.42 16.09
N GLU A 32 -16.54 20.96 15.68
CA GLU A 32 -16.33 21.55 14.38
C GLU A 32 -15.52 20.61 13.48
N VAL A 33 -15.88 20.55 12.20
CA VAL A 33 -15.04 19.88 11.20
C VAL A 33 -13.76 20.68 11.03
N ALA A 34 -12.62 20.01 11.16
CA ALA A 34 -11.30 20.58 11.01
C ALA A 34 -10.57 19.89 9.86
N GLU A 35 -10.11 20.68 8.90
CA GLU A 35 -9.25 20.23 7.81
C GLU A 35 -8.02 21.12 7.76
N PHE A 36 -6.83 20.53 7.80
CA PHE A 36 -5.58 21.28 7.70
C PHE A 36 -4.43 20.41 7.20
N SER A 37 -3.43 21.09 6.64
CA SER A 37 -2.15 20.52 6.24
C SER A 37 -1.01 21.09 7.09
N GLY A 38 0.06 20.30 7.25
CA GLY A 38 1.24 20.72 7.99
C GLY A 38 2.39 19.73 7.84
N LYS A 39 3.40 19.88 8.70
CA LYS A 39 4.53 18.96 8.81
C LYS A 39 4.46 18.20 10.12
N LEU A 40 4.82 16.93 10.09
CA LEU A 40 4.93 16.13 11.30
C LEU A 40 6.10 16.62 12.15
N ALA A 41 5.83 17.05 13.39
CA ALA A 41 6.85 17.48 14.34
C ALA A 41 7.28 16.36 15.27
N ALA A 42 6.33 15.54 15.75
CA ALA A 42 6.57 14.41 16.62
C ALA A 42 5.41 13.40 16.57
N MET A 43 5.66 12.16 16.96
CA MET A 43 4.65 11.11 17.13
C MET A 43 4.89 10.40 18.46
N VAL A 44 3.86 10.30 19.30
CA VAL A 44 3.91 9.65 20.61
C VAL A 44 2.66 8.77 20.76
N GLY A 45 2.84 7.45 20.72
CA GLY A 45 1.72 6.51 20.76
C GLY A 45 0.77 6.73 19.58
N ASN A 46 -0.51 6.97 19.87
CA ASN A 46 -1.54 7.26 18.88
C ASN A 46 -1.76 8.77 18.66
N GLN A 47 -0.90 9.64 19.20
CA GLN A 47 -0.99 11.07 18.99
C GLN A 47 0.15 11.54 18.09
N ILE A 48 -0.18 12.38 17.12
CA ILE A 48 0.80 13.07 16.27
C ILE A 48 0.73 14.58 16.53
N LYS A 49 1.90 15.21 16.60
CA LYS A 49 2.04 16.65 16.66
C LYS A 49 2.33 17.17 15.26
N VAL A 50 1.43 17.99 14.73
CA VAL A 50 1.54 18.58 13.39
C VAL A 50 1.76 20.08 13.51
N THR A 51 2.83 20.59 12.93
CA THR A 51 3.08 22.03 12.81
C THR A 51 2.48 22.50 11.48
N THR A 52 1.45 23.33 11.55
CA THR A 52 0.78 23.90 10.37
C THR A 52 1.63 24.97 9.69
N GLU A 53 1.22 25.42 8.51
CA GLU A 53 1.88 26.51 7.79
C GLU A 53 1.95 27.81 8.60
N ASP A 54 0.94 28.05 9.45
CA ASP A 54 0.88 29.18 10.40
C ASP A 54 1.86 29.05 11.59
N LYS A 55 2.71 28.02 11.61
CA LYS A 55 3.61 27.67 12.73
C LYS A 55 2.88 27.39 14.04
N LYS A 56 1.62 26.97 13.96
CA LYS A 56 0.84 26.53 15.12
C LYS A 56 0.98 25.01 15.24
N ASP A 57 1.13 24.56 16.48
CA ASP A 57 1.22 23.15 16.79
C ASP A 57 -0.18 22.61 17.12
N CYS A 58 -0.64 21.64 16.33
CA CYS A 58 -1.87 20.90 16.57
C CYS A 58 -1.54 19.48 17.06
N LEU A 59 -2.27 19.00 18.06
CA LEU A 59 -2.22 17.62 18.51
C LEU A 59 -3.38 16.87 17.87
N VAL A 60 -3.05 15.81 17.14
CA VAL A 60 -4.03 14.99 16.42
C VAL A 60 -4.04 13.60 17.04
N ASN A 61 -5.20 13.18 17.52
CA ASN A 61 -5.42 11.86 18.07
C ASN A 61 -5.87 10.90 16.96
N ILE A 62 -5.14 9.81 16.79
CA ILE A 62 -5.44 8.72 15.84
C ILE A 62 -6.28 7.69 16.61
N GLY A 63 -7.55 7.61 16.26
CA GLY A 63 -8.50 6.62 16.75
C GLY A 63 -8.36 5.28 16.02
N SER A 64 -9.03 4.25 16.53
CA SER A 64 -9.08 2.92 15.88
C SER A 64 -9.90 2.91 14.59
N ASP A 65 -10.76 3.91 14.40
CA ASP A 65 -11.61 4.13 13.24
C ASP A 65 -11.02 5.15 12.26
N THR A 66 -9.89 5.79 12.61
CA THR A 66 -9.21 6.73 11.73
C THR A 66 -8.64 6.01 10.50
N THR A 67 -9.03 6.48 9.31
CA THR A 67 -8.44 6.01 8.06
C THR A 67 -7.06 6.62 7.88
N THR A 68 -6.01 5.81 7.97
CA THR A 68 -4.62 6.26 7.83
C THR A 68 -4.03 5.80 6.51
N GLN A 69 -3.42 6.72 5.78
CA GLN A 69 -2.74 6.46 4.51
C GLN A 69 -1.35 7.11 4.54
N PHE A 70 -0.32 6.33 4.30
CA PHE A 70 1.04 6.76 4.05
C PHE A 70 1.33 6.67 2.55
N GLN A 71 1.98 7.70 2.02
CA GLN A 71 2.39 7.81 0.62
C GLN A 71 3.86 8.23 0.55
N GLY A 72 4.61 7.65 -0.38
CA GLY A 72 6.02 8.00 -0.54
C GLY A 72 6.63 7.50 -1.84
N THR A 73 7.87 7.89 -2.07
CA THR A 73 8.73 7.26 -3.08
C THR A 73 9.70 6.30 -2.40
N ALA A 74 10.17 5.30 -3.10
CA ALA A 74 11.12 4.33 -2.56
C ALA A 74 12.19 3.96 -3.59
N ASP A 75 13.30 3.45 -3.08
CA ASP A 75 14.36 2.85 -3.87
C ASP A 75 14.08 1.37 -4.15
N LYS A 76 14.79 0.80 -5.12
CA LYS A 76 14.66 -0.62 -5.51
C LYS A 76 14.96 -1.59 -4.36
N SER A 77 15.84 -1.20 -3.45
CA SER A 77 16.16 -1.93 -2.22
C SER A 77 14.95 -2.12 -1.29
N PHE A 78 13.91 -1.30 -1.42
CA PHE A 78 12.68 -1.41 -0.65
C PHE A 78 11.75 -2.52 -1.17
N LEU A 79 11.98 -3.05 -2.38
CA LEU A 79 11.23 -4.18 -2.90
C LEU A 79 11.67 -5.47 -2.19
N MET A 80 10.81 -5.97 -1.31
CA MET A 80 11.01 -7.23 -0.59
C MET A 80 9.99 -8.29 -1.04
N PRO A 81 10.36 -9.59 -1.01
CA PRO A 81 9.40 -10.67 -1.16
C PRO A 81 8.23 -10.52 -0.19
N GLY A 82 7.03 -10.82 -0.66
CA GLY A 82 5.79 -10.73 0.12
C GLY A 82 5.02 -9.42 -0.03
N LEU A 83 5.63 -8.33 -0.52
CA LEU A 83 4.94 -7.07 -0.75
C LEU A 83 3.94 -7.17 -1.91
N LEU A 84 2.79 -6.52 -1.79
CA LEU A 84 1.84 -6.38 -2.88
C LEU A 84 2.22 -5.18 -3.75
N VAL A 85 2.27 -5.42 -5.05
CA VAL A 85 2.65 -4.44 -6.07
C VAL A 85 1.61 -4.39 -7.17
N ARG A 86 1.50 -3.22 -7.80
CA ARG A 86 0.74 -3.03 -9.01
C ARG A 86 1.44 -2.11 -9.99
N PHE A 87 1.30 -2.39 -11.27
CA PHE A 87 1.92 -1.64 -12.34
C PHE A 87 1.19 -1.86 -13.67
N ASP A 88 1.40 -0.96 -14.61
CA ASP A 88 0.91 -1.09 -15.98
C ASP A 88 2.06 -1.51 -16.89
N GLY A 89 1.78 -2.33 -17.88
CA GLY A 89 2.80 -2.80 -18.83
C GLY A 89 2.20 -3.34 -20.12
N LYS A 90 3.06 -3.44 -21.13
CA LYS A 90 2.76 -4.02 -22.44
C LYS A 90 3.12 -5.49 -22.45
N PHE A 91 2.14 -6.35 -22.67
CA PHE A 91 2.33 -7.80 -22.73
C PHE A 91 1.79 -8.36 -24.04
N ASP A 92 2.37 -9.45 -24.49
CA ASP A 92 1.78 -10.26 -25.56
C ASP A 92 0.61 -11.11 -25.04
N MET A 93 -0.07 -11.82 -25.96
CA MET A 93 -1.15 -12.74 -25.62
C MET A 93 -0.69 -13.92 -24.75
N GLN A 94 0.62 -14.19 -24.70
CA GLN A 94 1.24 -15.23 -23.90
C GLN A 94 1.60 -14.74 -22.49
N GLY A 95 1.47 -13.45 -22.20
CA GLY A 95 1.79 -12.83 -20.91
C GLY A 95 3.26 -12.50 -20.72
N VAL A 96 4.06 -12.47 -21.80
CA VAL A 96 5.47 -12.07 -21.76
C VAL A 96 5.56 -10.55 -21.88
N PRO A 97 6.31 -9.86 -20.99
CA PRO A 97 6.48 -8.42 -21.06
C PRO A 97 7.30 -8.02 -22.29
N GLN A 98 6.80 -7.04 -23.05
CA GLN A 98 7.46 -6.53 -24.26
C GLN A 98 8.35 -5.31 -23.98
N ALA A 99 8.15 -4.63 -22.85
CA ALA A 99 8.90 -3.45 -22.45
C ALA A 99 9.28 -3.48 -20.96
N PRO A 100 10.40 -2.86 -20.56
CA PRO A 100 10.73 -2.66 -19.15
C PRO A 100 9.67 -1.82 -18.44
N ILE A 101 9.42 -2.13 -17.16
CA ILE A 101 8.43 -1.42 -16.35
C ILE A 101 9.05 -0.12 -15.80
N GLU A 102 8.38 1.00 -16.05
CA GLU A 102 8.83 2.34 -15.65
C GLU A 102 8.29 2.80 -14.30
N ALA A 103 7.15 2.27 -13.85
CA ALA A 103 6.53 2.68 -12.59
C ALA A 103 5.93 1.47 -11.86
N ILE A 104 6.19 1.38 -10.56
CA ILE A 104 5.62 0.37 -9.68
C ILE A 104 5.05 1.03 -8.45
N GLU A 105 3.85 0.62 -8.06
CA GLU A 105 3.24 1.02 -6.81
C GLU A 105 3.17 -0.17 -5.85
N ILE A 106 3.84 -0.04 -4.71
CA ILE A 106 3.71 -0.94 -3.57
C ILE A 106 2.49 -0.48 -2.78
N PHE A 107 1.59 -1.39 -2.44
CA PHE A 107 0.40 -1.03 -1.66
C PHE A 107 0.04 -2.07 -0.60
N THR A 108 -0.71 -1.65 0.41
CA THR A 108 -1.37 -2.58 1.36
C THR A 108 -2.87 -2.64 1.08
N PRO A 109 -3.50 -3.83 1.09
CA PRO A 109 -4.94 -3.96 0.88
C PRO A 109 -5.72 -3.21 1.96
N ILE A 110 -6.79 -2.54 1.55
CA ILE A 110 -7.68 -1.83 2.47
C ILE A 110 -8.73 -2.82 2.93
N MET A 111 -8.71 -3.18 4.21
CA MET A 111 -9.67 -4.13 4.79
C MET A 111 -10.98 -3.42 5.17
N SER A 112 -11.73 -2.95 4.18
CA SER A 112 -13.08 -2.40 4.40
C SER A 112 -14.15 -3.38 3.95
N ARG A 113 -15.25 -3.46 4.71
CA ARG A 113 -16.41 -4.32 4.34
C ARG A 113 -17.12 -3.86 3.08
N ARG A 114 -16.95 -2.58 2.69
CA ARG A 114 -17.65 -1.96 1.55
C ARG A 114 -16.62 -1.25 0.68
N LEU A 115 -16.03 -1.99 -0.24
CA LEU A 115 -15.14 -1.44 -1.25
C LEU A 115 -15.91 -1.29 -2.58
N SER A 116 -15.60 -0.25 -3.34
CA SER A 116 -16.10 -0.15 -4.70
C SER A 116 -15.47 -1.24 -5.58
N PRO A 117 -16.16 -1.70 -6.65
CA PRO A 117 -15.62 -2.72 -7.55
C PRO A 117 -14.23 -2.37 -8.11
N GLN A 118 -13.98 -1.08 -8.34
CA GLN A 118 -12.69 -0.58 -8.80
C GLN A 118 -11.58 -0.79 -7.75
N VAL A 119 -11.86 -0.51 -6.48
CA VAL A 119 -10.88 -0.71 -5.40
C VAL A 119 -10.59 -2.19 -5.22
N ILE A 120 -11.60 -3.05 -5.31
CA ILE A 120 -11.45 -4.51 -5.27
C ILE A 120 -10.52 -4.98 -6.39
N LEU A 121 -10.76 -4.53 -7.64
CA LEU A 121 -9.93 -4.89 -8.79
C LEU A 121 -8.48 -4.42 -8.63
N ASN A 122 -8.28 -3.24 -8.07
CA ASN A 122 -6.95 -2.67 -7.83
C ASN A 122 -6.17 -3.31 -6.66
N GLN A 123 -6.80 -4.19 -5.88
CA GLN A 123 -6.22 -4.88 -4.73
C GLN A 123 -6.13 -6.40 -4.91
N THR A 124 -6.97 -6.96 -5.77
CA THR A 124 -7.02 -8.41 -6.01
C THR A 124 -5.87 -8.81 -6.93
N PRO A 125 -5.01 -9.78 -6.54
CA PRO A 125 -3.97 -10.29 -7.42
C PRO A 125 -4.54 -10.86 -8.73
N GLY A 126 -4.05 -10.39 -9.86
CA GLY A 126 -4.55 -10.74 -11.17
C GLY A 126 -3.90 -9.95 -12.31
N ILE A 127 -4.25 -10.33 -13.53
CA ILE A 127 -3.86 -9.65 -14.77
C ILE A 127 -5.14 -9.08 -15.36
N TYR A 128 -5.22 -7.76 -15.46
CA TYR A 128 -6.42 -7.06 -15.90
C TYR A 128 -6.16 -6.34 -17.22
N THR A 129 -7.11 -6.42 -18.16
CA THR A 129 -7.05 -5.62 -19.38
C THR A 129 -7.38 -4.16 -19.08
N ALA A 130 -6.89 -3.24 -19.91
CA ALA A 130 -7.28 -1.83 -19.82
C ALA A 130 -8.81 -1.64 -19.86
N GLU A 131 -9.52 -2.48 -20.63
CA GLU A 131 -10.99 -2.50 -20.71
C GLU A 131 -11.65 -2.87 -19.38
N GLN A 132 -11.16 -3.89 -18.67
CA GLN A 132 -11.68 -4.27 -17.35
C GLN A 132 -11.47 -3.17 -16.32
N VAL A 133 -10.30 -2.52 -16.35
CA VAL A 133 -9.98 -1.39 -15.47
C VAL A 133 -10.89 -0.18 -15.78
N ALA A 134 -11.20 0.06 -17.06
CA ALA A 134 -12.12 1.12 -17.49
C ALA A 134 -13.58 0.80 -17.09
N ALA A 135 -14.05 -0.42 -17.32
CA ALA A 135 -15.40 -0.84 -16.95
C ALA A 135 -15.62 -0.75 -15.41
N ALA A 136 -14.61 -1.09 -14.62
CA ALA A 136 -14.69 -0.97 -13.16
C ALA A 136 -14.78 0.49 -12.68
N LYS A 137 -14.22 1.46 -13.43
CA LYS A 137 -14.35 2.90 -13.13
C LYS A 137 -15.76 3.43 -13.40
N GLU A 138 -16.46 2.88 -14.40
CA GLU A 138 -17.80 3.35 -14.80
C GLU A 138 -18.93 2.79 -13.93
N GLY A 139 -18.73 1.60 -13.35
CA GLY A 139 -19.74 0.91 -12.53
C GLY A 139 -20.21 1.66 -11.28
N ASP A 140 -19.52 2.71 -10.84
CA ASP A 140 -19.88 3.50 -9.66
C ASP A 140 -20.94 4.60 -9.96
N ARG A 141 -21.24 4.88 -11.24
CA ARG A 141 -22.19 5.94 -11.63
C ARG A 141 -23.64 5.49 -11.83
N GLY A 142 -23.94 4.19 -11.76
CA GLY A 142 -25.26 3.62 -12.10
C GLY A 142 -26.22 3.36 -10.94
N GLY A 143 -25.82 3.60 -9.70
CA GLY A 143 -26.62 3.29 -8.50
C GLY A 143 -27.68 4.34 -8.14
N LYS A 144 -28.49 4.82 -9.10
CA LYS A 144 -29.70 5.60 -8.77
C LYS A 144 -30.95 4.86 -9.24
N ASN A 145 -31.82 4.60 -8.27
CA ASN A 145 -33.25 4.33 -8.39
C ASN A 145 -33.66 2.93 -8.89
N ASN A 146 -33.43 1.92 -8.05
CA ASN A 146 -34.54 1.02 -7.74
C ASN A 146 -35.06 1.40 -6.34
N THR A 147 -35.73 2.57 -6.28
CA THR A 147 -36.78 2.80 -5.31
C THR A 147 -37.74 1.64 -5.49
N ARG A 148 -37.59 0.61 -4.66
CA ARG A 148 -38.66 -0.33 -4.39
C ARG A 148 -39.83 0.55 -3.95
N GLN A 149 -40.72 0.88 -4.88
CA GLN A 149 -42.11 1.15 -4.55
C GLN A 149 -42.49 0.02 -3.62
N ALA A 150 -42.75 0.37 -2.37
CA ALA A 150 -43.24 -0.56 -1.38
C ALA A 150 -44.44 -1.28 -2.01
N PRO A 151 -44.43 -2.61 -2.15
CA PRO A 151 -45.65 -3.31 -2.52
C PRO A 151 -46.68 -3.01 -1.44
N ASN A 152 -47.79 -2.41 -1.87
CA ASN A 152 -48.95 -2.09 -1.07
C ASN A 152 -49.35 -3.31 -0.22
N ARG A 153 -49.14 -3.20 1.10
CA ARG A 153 -49.26 -4.30 2.06
C ARG A 153 -50.69 -4.39 2.58
N ASN A 154 -51.63 -4.76 1.70
CA ASN A 154 -53.01 -5.10 2.06
C ASN A 154 -53.39 -6.50 1.58
N THR A 155 -52.64 -7.51 2.02
CA THR A 155 -53.10 -8.91 1.93
C THR A 155 -52.90 -9.63 3.27
N PRO A 156 -53.96 -10.26 3.82
CA PRO A 156 -53.90 -10.97 5.09
C PRO A 156 -53.09 -12.29 4.97
N PRO A 157 -52.55 -12.79 6.10
CA PRO A 157 -51.61 -13.91 6.14
C PRO A 157 -52.29 -15.26 5.82
N PRO A 158 -51.69 -16.13 5.00
CA PRO A 158 -52.13 -17.51 4.87
C PRO A 158 -51.63 -18.36 6.06
N THR A 159 -52.55 -19.21 6.50
CA THR A 159 -52.49 -20.14 7.62
C THR A 159 -51.36 -21.17 7.47
N LYS A 160 -50.71 -21.49 8.60
CA LYS A 160 -49.65 -22.50 8.73
C LYS A 160 -50.24 -23.92 8.53
N THR A 161 -49.67 -24.69 7.61
CA THR A 161 -49.84 -26.15 7.57
C THR A 161 -48.49 -26.82 7.73
N ASN A 162 -48.36 -27.58 8.83
CA ASN A 162 -47.22 -28.43 9.16
C ASN A 162 -47.22 -29.67 8.24
N THR A 163 -46.07 -30.01 7.66
CA THR A 163 -45.81 -31.36 7.10
C THR A 163 -44.38 -31.81 7.43
N PRO A 164 -44.14 -33.08 7.82
CA PRO A 164 -42.91 -33.54 8.46
C PRO A 164 -41.82 -34.06 7.50
N ALA A 165 -40.65 -34.27 8.11
CA ALA A 165 -39.38 -34.76 7.61
C ALA A 165 -39.41 -35.93 6.59
N GLN A 166 -38.47 -35.87 5.64
CA GLN A 166 -37.89 -37.06 5.01
C GLN A 166 -36.35 -37.03 5.13
N PRO A 167 -35.72 -38.16 5.47
CA PRO A 167 -34.29 -38.38 5.27
C PRO A 167 -34.08 -38.98 3.88
N ASN A 168 -33.02 -38.58 3.16
CA ASN A 168 -32.54 -39.44 2.08
C ASN A 168 -31.03 -39.43 1.95
N ASN A 169 -30.48 -40.62 2.15
CA ASN A 169 -29.10 -41.01 1.95
C ASN A 169 -28.79 -41.00 0.45
N ASN A 170 -27.59 -40.57 0.07
CA ASN A 170 -27.02 -41.00 -1.19
C ASN A 170 -25.51 -41.23 -1.07
N ALA A 171 -25.18 -42.49 -0.79
CA ALA A 171 -23.89 -43.07 -1.08
C ALA A 171 -23.87 -43.47 -2.55
N ASN A 172 -22.92 -42.98 -3.33
CA ASN A 172 -22.61 -43.51 -4.66
C ASN A 172 -21.08 -43.56 -4.79
N VAL A 173 -20.49 -44.74 -4.50
CA VAL A 173 -20.10 -45.79 -5.46
C VAL A 173 -18.78 -45.44 -6.17
N ARG A 174 -17.75 -46.18 -5.76
CA ARG A 174 -16.48 -46.42 -6.44
C ARG A 174 -16.71 -47.36 -7.63
N THR A 175 -16.15 -47.03 -8.79
CA THR A 175 -15.72 -47.98 -9.85
C THR A 175 -14.66 -47.25 -10.67
N ASN A 176 -13.39 -47.67 -10.59
CA ASN A 176 -12.72 -48.71 -11.36
C ASN A 176 -12.01 -48.16 -12.61
N ASP A 177 -10.68 -48.29 -12.54
CA ASP A 177 -9.84 -48.97 -13.52
C ASP A 177 -9.72 -48.47 -14.97
N ARG A 178 -8.45 -48.34 -15.34
CA ARG A 178 -7.85 -48.79 -16.60
C ARG A 178 -8.42 -48.17 -17.87
N ASN A 179 -7.67 -47.21 -18.42
CA ASN A 179 -7.43 -47.31 -19.85
C ASN A 179 -5.98 -47.02 -20.21
N ALA A 180 -5.36 -48.09 -20.72
CA ALA A 180 -4.02 -48.16 -21.20
C ALA A 180 -3.95 -47.64 -22.64
N SER A 181 -2.80 -47.05 -22.97
CA SER A 181 -2.11 -47.28 -24.23
C SER A 181 -2.88 -47.04 -25.54
N ARG A 182 -2.78 -45.82 -26.07
CA ARG A 182 -2.64 -45.64 -27.53
C ARG A 182 -1.60 -44.57 -27.86
N THR A 183 -0.37 -45.06 -27.96
CA THR A 183 0.71 -44.52 -28.77
C THR A 183 0.20 -44.30 -30.20
N ARG A 184 0.18 -43.06 -30.67
CA ARG A 184 0.16 -42.75 -32.10
C ARG A 184 1.30 -41.77 -32.40
N ASN A 185 2.30 -42.33 -33.07
CA ASN A 185 3.29 -41.59 -33.85
C ASN A 185 2.59 -40.50 -34.67
N SER A 186 2.93 -39.25 -34.40
CA SER A 186 2.68 -38.12 -35.29
C SER A 186 4.05 -37.66 -35.79
N GLY A 187 4.23 -37.71 -37.11
CA GLY A 187 5.45 -37.31 -37.79
C GLY A 187 5.71 -35.80 -37.68
N PRO A 188 6.89 -35.34 -38.11
CA PRO A 188 7.27 -33.93 -38.02
C PRO A 188 6.53 -33.12 -39.09
N GLU A 189 5.31 -32.67 -38.79
CA GLU A 189 4.69 -31.56 -39.52
C GLU A 189 5.51 -30.30 -39.27
N LYS A 190 6.27 -29.88 -40.29
CA LYS A 190 6.85 -28.54 -40.38
C LYS A 190 5.72 -27.52 -40.44
N ASN A 191 5.25 -27.10 -39.27
CA ASN A 191 4.32 -26.00 -39.11
C ASN A 191 5.08 -24.69 -39.42
N ASN A 192 4.99 -24.23 -40.67
CA ASN A 192 5.33 -22.86 -41.05
C ASN A 192 4.27 -21.93 -40.44
N GLN A 193 4.39 -21.69 -39.13
CA GLN A 193 3.68 -20.62 -38.45
C GLN A 193 4.26 -19.29 -38.92
N THR A 194 3.61 -18.72 -39.94
CA THR A 194 3.62 -17.28 -40.18
C THR A 194 3.40 -16.59 -38.82
N PRO A 195 4.31 -15.71 -38.35
CA PRO A 195 4.15 -15.02 -37.08
C PRO A 195 2.88 -14.18 -37.16
N ALA A 196 1.80 -14.67 -36.55
CA ALA A 196 0.62 -13.87 -36.31
C ALA A 196 1.10 -12.62 -35.57
N ALA A 197 0.80 -11.45 -36.13
CA ALA A 197 1.17 -10.17 -35.54
C ALA A 197 0.84 -10.21 -34.05
N SER A 198 1.88 -10.28 -33.22
CA SER A 198 1.77 -10.42 -31.78
C SER A 198 1.01 -9.22 -31.27
N GLY A 199 -0.27 -9.42 -30.94
CA GLY A 199 -1.14 -8.38 -30.43
C GLY A 199 -0.63 -7.95 -29.07
N VAL A 200 0.25 -6.95 -29.04
CA VAL A 200 0.70 -6.29 -27.82
C VAL A 200 -0.47 -5.51 -27.24
N GLN A 201 -0.84 -5.81 -26.01
CA GLN A 201 -1.94 -5.14 -25.30
C GLN A 201 -1.43 -4.54 -23.98
N ASP A 202 -2.11 -3.49 -23.53
CA ASP A 202 -1.85 -2.85 -22.24
C ASP A 202 -2.61 -3.59 -21.13
N PHE A 203 -1.87 -4.04 -20.11
CA PHE A 203 -2.42 -4.72 -18.94
C PHE A 203 -2.03 -4.01 -17.65
N ARG A 204 -2.95 -4.04 -16.69
CA ARG A 204 -2.70 -3.73 -15.29
C ARG A 204 -2.41 -5.02 -14.55
N ILE A 205 -1.23 -5.12 -13.98
CA ILE A 205 -0.82 -6.28 -13.17
C ILE A 205 -0.95 -5.91 -11.70
N VAL A 206 -1.59 -6.78 -10.92
CA VAL A 206 -1.64 -6.70 -9.46
C VAL A 206 -1.14 -8.03 -8.93
N GLY A 207 -0.16 -8.03 -8.04
CA GLY A 207 0.43 -9.28 -7.55
C GLY A 207 1.36 -9.11 -6.38
N GLN A 208 1.87 -10.23 -5.89
CA GLN A 208 2.82 -10.27 -4.77
C GLN A 208 4.24 -10.45 -5.29
N VAL A 209 5.21 -9.71 -4.74
CA VAL A 209 6.63 -9.89 -5.06
C VAL A 209 7.07 -11.27 -4.56
N GLY A 210 7.54 -12.13 -5.47
CA GLY A 210 8.11 -13.43 -5.14
C GLY A 210 9.61 -13.37 -4.90
N ALA A 211 10.34 -12.70 -5.79
CA ALA A 211 11.79 -12.54 -5.71
C ALA A 211 12.23 -11.26 -6.44
N VAL A 212 13.35 -10.69 -5.99
CA VAL A 212 14.00 -9.53 -6.61
C VAL A 212 15.46 -9.90 -6.87
N GLN A 213 15.88 -9.87 -8.14
CA GLN A 213 17.26 -10.17 -8.55
C GLN A 213 17.72 -9.12 -9.56
N ASP A 214 18.62 -8.23 -9.15
CA ASP A 214 19.09 -7.10 -9.95
C ASP A 214 17.93 -6.22 -10.45
N ASN A 215 17.67 -6.22 -11.76
CA ASN A 215 16.53 -5.54 -12.40
C ASN A 215 15.40 -6.51 -12.78
N LYS A 216 15.47 -7.78 -12.40
CA LYS A 216 14.40 -8.76 -12.62
C LYS A 216 13.53 -8.84 -11.37
N LEU A 217 12.24 -8.58 -11.57
CA LEU A 217 11.22 -8.68 -10.54
C LEU A 217 10.32 -9.87 -10.88
N GLN A 218 10.26 -10.85 -9.98
CA GLN A 218 9.28 -11.93 -10.06
C GLN A 218 8.03 -11.51 -9.28
N VAL A 219 6.88 -11.47 -9.96
CA VAL A 219 5.58 -11.11 -9.38
C VAL A 219 4.60 -12.26 -9.59
N VAL A 220 3.88 -12.64 -8.54
CA VAL A 220 2.83 -13.64 -8.59
C VAL A 220 1.48 -12.93 -8.68
N ALA A 221 0.87 -12.96 -9.87
CA ALA A 221 -0.43 -12.36 -10.15
C ALA A 221 -1.52 -13.44 -10.17
N GLY A 222 -2.21 -13.63 -9.03
CA GLY A 222 -3.11 -14.77 -8.83
C GLY A 222 -2.32 -16.09 -8.80
N ASN A 223 -2.56 -16.97 -9.76
CA ASN A 223 -1.87 -18.26 -9.88
C ASN A 223 -0.75 -18.28 -10.94
N ARG A 224 -0.37 -17.10 -11.48
CA ARG A 224 0.61 -16.98 -12.57
C ARG A 224 1.85 -16.22 -12.11
N PRO A 225 3.03 -16.87 -12.05
CA PRO A 225 4.28 -16.15 -11.85
C PRO A 225 4.69 -15.43 -13.15
N LEU A 226 5.07 -14.16 -13.01
CA LEU A 226 5.55 -13.30 -14.08
C LEU A 226 6.96 -12.83 -13.71
N ILE A 227 7.88 -12.85 -14.68
CA ILE A 227 9.21 -12.25 -14.53
C ILE A 227 9.23 -11.01 -15.40
N VAL A 228 9.34 -9.83 -14.79
CA VAL A 228 9.40 -8.55 -15.49
C VAL A 228 10.75 -7.88 -15.27
N MET A 229 11.20 -7.12 -16.27
CA MET A 229 12.39 -6.28 -16.13
C MET A 229 11.99 -4.88 -15.70
N LEU A 230 12.62 -4.39 -14.64
CA LEU A 230 12.50 -3.01 -14.18
C LEU A 230 13.44 -2.11 -14.95
N SER A 231 12.95 -0.96 -15.37
CA SER A 231 13.80 0.11 -15.88
C SER A 231 14.82 0.53 -14.83
N GLU A 232 16.02 0.96 -15.24
CA GLU A 232 17.01 1.52 -14.32
C GLU A 232 16.47 2.74 -13.57
N LYS A 233 15.63 3.52 -14.24
CA LYS A 233 14.98 4.74 -13.73
C LYS A 233 13.55 4.50 -13.27
N ALA A 234 13.20 3.25 -12.95
CA ALA A 234 11.84 2.92 -12.54
C ALA A 234 11.44 3.70 -11.28
N LYS A 235 10.32 4.39 -11.33
CA LYS A 235 9.76 5.12 -10.18
C LYS A 235 8.99 4.13 -9.31
N ILE A 236 9.42 3.95 -8.07
CA ILE A 236 8.72 3.13 -7.08
C ILE A 236 7.98 4.06 -6.14
N THR A 237 6.67 3.90 -6.06
CA THR A 237 5.80 4.62 -5.12
C THR A 237 5.26 3.65 -4.08
N VAL A 238 5.11 4.12 -2.84
CA VAL A 238 4.57 3.34 -1.73
C VAL A 238 3.27 3.97 -1.29
N SER A 239 2.24 3.15 -1.11
CA SER A 239 0.90 3.56 -0.68
C SER A 239 0.37 2.56 0.35
N THR A 240 0.67 2.79 1.63
CA THR A 240 0.37 1.83 2.71
C THR A 240 -0.48 2.46 3.81
N THR A 241 -1.15 1.65 4.61
CA THR A 241 -1.82 2.11 5.85
C THR A 241 -0.89 2.08 7.06
N ASP A 242 0.33 1.55 6.91
CA ASP A 242 1.30 1.42 8.00
C ASP A 242 1.94 2.77 8.35
N THR A 243 2.00 3.06 9.64
CA THR A 243 2.60 4.29 10.20
C THR A 243 4.07 4.12 10.55
N GLN A 244 4.64 2.92 10.43
CA GLN A 244 6.05 2.66 10.73
C GLN A 244 7.04 3.45 9.85
N PHE A 245 6.61 3.88 8.67
CA PHE A 245 7.44 4.64 7.73
C PHE A 245 7.39 6.15 7.95
N VAL A 246 6.59 6.60 8.90
CA VAL A 246 6.35 8.01 9.19
C VAL A 246 7.56 8.62 9.89
N GLY A 247 8.10 9.71 9.33
CA GLY A 247 9.24 10.45 9.85
C GLY A 247 8.91 11.90 10.19
N VAL A 248 9.67 12.47 11.14
CA VAL A 248 9.59 13.91 11.43
C VAL A 248 9.96 14.70 10.16
N GLY A 249 9.15 15.71 9.85
CA GLY A 249 9.28 16.53 8.65
C GLY A 249 8.40 16.08 7.47
N ASP A 250 7.76 14.91 7.55
CA ASP A 250 6.80 14.45 6.54
C ASP A 250 5.60 15.38 6.45
N ALA A 251 5.05 15.54 5.25
CA ALA A 251 3.86 16.35 5.04
C ALA A 251 2.64 15.56 5.51
N VAL A 252 1.73 16.21 6.25
CA VAL A 252 0.53 15.59 6.82
C VAL A 252 -0.68 16.40 6.38
N SER A 253 -1.71 15.70 5.91
CA SER A 253 -3.05 16.23 5.67
C SER A 253 -4.04 15.52 6.59
N VAL A 254 -4.79 16.27 7.38
CA VAL A 254 -5.71 15.76 8.39
C VAL A 254 -7.11 16.29 8.12
N SER A 255 -8.10 15.41 8.19
CA SER A 255 -9.51 15.76 8.28
C SER A 255 -10.12 15.06 9.49
N GLY A 256 -10.83 15.81 10.33
CA GLY A 256 -11.35 15.32 11.59
C GLY A 256 -12.32 16.27 12.27
N LEU A 257 -12.59 16.01 13.54
CA LEU A 257 -13.43 16.84 14.40
C LEU A 257 -12.57 17.47 15.49
N ARG A 258 -12.85 18.73 15.84
CA ARG A 258 -12.21 19.42 16.97
C ARG A 258 -13.27 20.04 17.88
N ASP A 259 -12.94 20.17 19.15
CA ASP A 259 -13.76 20.91 20.11
C ASP A 259 -13.45 22.42 19.98
N ALA A 260 -14.48 23.26 19.90
CA ALA A 260 -14.32 24.71 19.91
C ALA A 260 -13.62 25.23 21.18
N ALA A 261 -13.73 24.52 22.31
CA ALA A 261 -13.04 24.86 23.56
C ALA A 261 -11.53 24.53 23.52
N GLN A 262 -11.11 23.59 22.67
CA GLN A 262 -9.71 23.14 22.53
C GLN A 262 -9.32 23.04 21.05
N PRO A 263 -9.17 24.16 20.35
CA PRO A 263 -8.95 24.18 18.90
C PRO A 263 -7.63 23.51 18.47
N GLN A 264 -6.69 23.32 19.40
CA GLN A 264 -5.42 22.63 19.17
C GLN A 264 -5.53 21.10 19.17
N TYR A 265 -6.64 20.53 19.67
CA TYR A 265 -6.85 19.09 19.76
C TYR A 265 -7.85 18.63 18.69
N VAL A 266 -7.43 17.66 17.87
CA VAL A 266 -8.23 17.17 16.74
C VAL A 266 -8.33 15.65 16.81
N GLU A 267 -9.57 15.14 16.78
CA GLU A 267 -9.86 13.72 16.62
C GLU A 267 -9.94 13.41 15.13
N ALA A 268 -8.95 12.67 14.61
CA ALA A 268 -8.84 12.45 13.17
C ALA A 268 -9.84 11.41 12.67
N GLN A 269 -10.51 11.73 11.58
CA GLN A 269 -11.31 10.77 10.81
C GLN A 269 -10.49 10.18 9.66
N SER A 270 -9.65 11.01 9.02
CA SER A 270 -8.71 10.58 8.00
C SER A 270 -7.39 11.34 8.08
N ILE A 271 -6.30 10.62 7.84
CA ILE A 271 -4.94 11.16 7.83
C ILE A 271 -4.21 10.63 6.59
N THR A 272 -3.65 11.54 5.81
CA THR A 272 -2.70 11.21 4.73
C THR A 272 -1.33 11.79 5.06
N ILE A 273 -0.32 10.93 5.14
CA ILE A 273 1.07 11.31 5.41
C ILE A 273 1.88 11.07 4.14
N THR A 274 2.61 12.09 3.69
CA THR A 274 3.48 12.02 2.50
C THR A 274 4.94 12.15 2.94
N ALA A 275 5.72 11.11 2.64
CA ALA A 275 7.13 11.03 2.97
C ALA A 275 7.93 12.18 2.34
N ALA A 276 8.71 12.89 3.14
CA ALA A 276 9.64 13.90 2.65
C ALA A 276 10.91 13.29 2.04
N LYS A 277 11.32 12.10 2.51
CA LYS A 277 12.50 11.37 2.05
C LYS A 277 12.08 10.05 1.37
N PRO A 278 12.82 9.59 0.34
CA PRO A 278 12.57 8.30 -0.27
C PRO A 278 12.86 7.15 0.71
N LEU A 279 12.01 6.13 0.71
CA LEU A 279 12.17 4.94 1.53
C LEU A 279 13.22 3.99 0.95
N GLY A 280 14.00 3.34 1.83
CA GLY A 280 14.97 2.33 1.40
C GLY A 280 16.25 2.89 0.76
N ALA A 281 16.39 4.21 0.67
CA ALA A 281 17.69 4.84 0.47
C ALA A 281 18.56 4.45 1.66
N SER A 282 19.34 3.37 1.54
CA SER A 282 20.49 3.21 2.41
C SER A 282 21.26 4.49 2.19
N GLU A 283 21.38 5.34 3.21
CA GLU A 283 22.33 6.45 3.17
C GLU A 283 23.60 5.80 2.63
N ALA A 284 23.93 6.13 1.38
CA ALA A 284 25.05 5.52 0.69
C ALA A 284 26.16 5.73 1.68
N LYS A 285 26.61 4.63 2.30
CA LYS A 285 27.42 4.66 3.50
C LYS A 285 28.68 5.31 3.03
N ASP A 286 28.72 6.64 3.15
CA ASP A 286 29.84 7.46 2.76
C ASP A 286 30.92 6.85 3.60
N ALA A 287 31.76 6.11 2.90
CA ALA A 287 32.71 5.22 3.51
C ALA A 287 33.65 6.16 4.22
N SER A 288 33.35 6.43 5.50
CA SER A 288 34.23 6.96 6.51
C SER A 288 35.30 5.90 6.71
N ARG A 289 36.15 5.80 5.67
CA ARG A 289 37.50 5.26 5.67
C ARG A 289 38.32 6.27 6.47
N ASN A 290 38.05 6.37 7.77
CA ASN A 290 38.96 6.99 8.71
C ASN A 290 39.40 6.01 9.81
N SER A 291 39.29 4.70 9.57
CA SER A 291 39.84 3.65 10.44
C SER A 291 41.22 3.14 10.02
N LYS A 292 41.83 3.70 8.96
CA LYS A 292 43.21 3.35 8.55
C LYS A 292 44.25 4.33 9.11
N ALA A 293 44.20 4.54 10.41
CA ALA A 293 45.28 5.17 11.19
C ALA A 293 45.19 4.74 12.67
N ARG A 294 45.10 3.43 12.94
CA ARG A 294 45.52 2.91 14.24
C ARG A 294 46.66 1.94 13.98
N GLY A 295 47.84 2.45 14.28
CA GLY A 295 49.10 1.80 13.96
C GLY A 295 49.25 0.47 14.68
N THR A 296 49.95 -0.41 13.99
CA THR A 296 50.80 -1.43 14.57
C THR A 296 51.83 -0.77 15.51
N ALA A 297 51.65 -0.97 16.81
CA ALA A 297 52.70 -0.96 17.84
C ALA A 297 52.25 -2.02 18.85
N ASP A 298 52.48 -3.29 18.57
CA ASP A 298 53.62 -4.08 19.07
C ASP A 298 54.02 -3.75 20.52
N LYS A 299 53.75 -4.74 21.38
CA LYS A 299 54.38 -5.10 22.66
C LYS A 299 54.78 -4.00 23.64
N ASP A 300 54.19 -4.02 24.83
CA ASP A 300 54.83 -4.77 25.93
C ASP A 300 53.93 -4.99 27.15
N LYS A 301 54.21 -6.13 27.80
CA LYS A 301 53.74 -6.62 29.10
C LYS A 301 53.38 -5.55 30.14
N HIS A 302 52.25 -5.73 30.81
CA HIS A 302 52.29 -5.94 32.27
C HIS A 302 51.00 -6.60 32.79
N ASP A 303 51.18 -7.75 33.42
CA ASP A 303 50.24 -8.34 34.35
C ASP A 303 49.90 -7.34 35.46
N LYS A 304 48.61 -7.08 35.73
CA LYS A 304 48.15 -6.76 37.09
C LYS A 304 46.66 -7.04 37.28
N GLU A 305 46.43 -8.20 37.87
CA GLU A 305 45.35 -8.56 38.78
C GLU A 305 44.92 -7.41 39.72
N THR A 306 43.63 -7.07 39.72
CA THR A 306 42.86 -6.63 40.91
C THR A 306 41.37 -6.71 40.54
N THR A 307 40.59 -7.70 40.99
CA THR A 307 39.74 -7.62 42.21
C THR A 307 39.30 -6.21 42.56
N THR A 308 37.99 -5.95 42.67
CA THR A 308 37.25 -5.74 43.94
C THR A 308 35.89 -5.05 43.67
N SER A 309 34.84 -5.56 44.33
CA SER A 309 33.70 -4.85 44.94
C SER A 309 32.87 -3.88 44.09
N ASP A 310 31.58 -4.13 43.86
CA ASP A 310 30.52 -3.99 44.87
C ASP A 310 30.45 -2.56 45.46
N LYS A 311 29.51 -1.74 44.95
CA LYS A 311 28.83 -0.70 45.73
C LYS A 311 27.60 -0.14 45.01
N SER A 312 26.47 -0.66 45.46
CA SER A 312 25.16 0.00 45.44
C SER A 312 25.19 1.33 46.21
N PRO A 313 24.58 2.41 45.69
CA PRO A 313 24.10 3.52 46.52
C PRO A 313 22.58 3.42 46.68
N ARG A 314 22.24 3.00 47.90
CA ARG A 314 20.97 3.10 48.60
C ARG A 314 20.58 4.58 48.82
N GLU A 315 19.30 4.87 48.57
CA GLU A 315 18.41 5.72 49.37
C GLU A 315 18.75 7.22 49.56
N LYS A 316 17.86 8.09 49.08
CA LYS A 316 17.38 9.22 49.89
C LYS A 316 15.93 9.56 49.56
N ARG A 317 15.06 9.20 50.51
CA ARG A 317 13.75 9.79 50.74
C ARG A 317 13.95 11.25 51.17
N GLU A 318 13.19 12.17 50.60
CA GLU A 318 12.87 13.44 51.27
C GLU A 318 11.37 13.70 51.19
N ALA A 319 10.79 13.86 52.38
CA ALA A 319 9.45 14.33 52.63
C ALA A 319 9.51 15.85 52.92
N LYS A 320 8.59 16.62 52.35
CA LYS A 320 8.15 17.95 52.80
C LYS A 320 6.66 18.04 52.47
N LYS A 321 5.79 17.89 53.47
CA LYS A 321 5.30 18.90 54.44
C LYS A 321 4.22 19.78 53.83
#